data_AF-A0A849QPF3-F1
#
_entry.id   AF-A0A849QPF3-F1
#
_cell.length_a   1.000
_cell.length_b   1.000
_cell.length_c   1.000
_cell.angle_alpha   90.00
_cell.angle_beta   90.00
_cell.angle_gamma   90.00
#
_symmetry.space_group_name_H-M   'P 1'
#
loop_
_entity.id
_entity.type
_entity.pdbx_description
1 polymer ?
#
loop_
_entity_poly.entity_id
_entity_poly.type
_entity_poly.pdbx_seq_one_letter_code
_entity_poly.pdbx_strand_id
1 'polypeptide(L)' 'MIKKRSSRIRRKEFPQLKEWCGKRLWPPSCYHGSVGNGWDVVINIFLRIIRL' A
#
# COMPACT_ATOMS: atom_id res chain seq x y z
N MET A 1 -5.53 -4.95 -9.65
CA MET A 1 -4.90 -4.79 -10.99
C MET A 1 -3.58 -3.97 -10.98
N ILE A 2 -3.41 -3.00 -10.07
CA ILE A 2 -2.26 -2.08 -10.01
C ILE A 2 -0.90 -2.78 -9.84
N LYS A 3 -0.80 -3.77 -8.93
CA LYS A 3 0.46 -4.48 -8.65
C LYS A 3 1.03 -5.16 -9.91
N LYS A 4 0.19 -5.80 -10.73
CA LYS A 4 0.64 -6.52 -11.93
C LYS A 4 1.20 -5.56 -12.99
N ARG A 5 0.47 -4.48 -13.29
CA ARG A 5 0.89 -3.47 -14.28
C ARG A 5 2.19 -2.78 -13.85
N SER A 6 2.24 -2.30 -12.60
CA SER A 6 3.43 -1.63 -12.08
C SER A 6 4.65 -2.55 -11.97
N SER A 7 4.47 -3.83 -11.66
CA SER A 7 5.55 -4.81 -11.68
C SER A 7 6.15 -4.99 -13.08
N ARG A 8 5.30 -5.06 -14.11
CA ARG A 8 5.79 -5.21 -15.51
C ARG A 8 6.59 -3.99 -15.96
N ILE A 9 6.08 -2.79 -15.70
CA ILE A 9 6.72 -1.53 -16.13
C ILE A 9 8.07 -1.37 -15.43
N ARG A 10 8.11 -1.45 -14.09
CA ARG A 10 9.36 -1.29 -13.33
C ARG A 10 10.42 -2.34 -13.66
N ARG A 11 10.03 -3.60 -13.90
CA ARG A 11 11.00 -4.65 -14.29
C ARG A 11 11.48 -4.55 -15.74
N LYS A 12 10.87 -3.68 -16.57
CA LYS A 12 11.41 -3.29 -17.88
C LYS A 12 12.40 -2.15 -17.76
N GLU A 13 12.07 -1.15 -16.95
CA GLU A 13 12.92 0.04 -16.71
C GLU A 13 14.16 -0.29 -15.88
N PHE A 14 14.04 -1.21 -14.93
CA PHE A 14 15.12 -1.61 -14.01
C PHE A 14 15.32 -3.13 -14.06
N PRO A 15 16.13 -3.64 -15.00
CA PRO A 15 16.36 -5.08 -15.18
C PRO A 15 16.89 -5.79 -13.93
N GLN A 16 17.70 -5.12 -13.11
CA GLN A 16 18.26 -5.64 -11.86
C GLN A 16 17.19 -6.07 -10.86
N LEU A 17 15.98 -5.47 -10.90
CA LEU A 17 14.85 -5.90 -10.06
C LEU A 17 14.38 -7.33 -10.38
N LYS A 18 14.73 -7.88 -11.55
CA LYS A 18 14.41 -9.28 -11.85
C LYS A 18 15.27 -10.25 -11.04
N GLU A 19 16.52 -9.89 -10.81
CA GLU A 19 17.46 -10.71 -10.04
C GLU A 19 17.11 -10.64 -8.55
N TRP A 20 16.94 -9.43 -8.01
CA TRP A 20 16.71 -9.23 -6.57
C TRP A 20 15.36 -9.74 -6.07
N CYS A 21 14.30 -9.66 -6.88
CA CYS A 21 12.94 -10.03 -6.46
C CYS A 21 12.48 -11.39 -7.00
N GLY A 22 13.34 -12.10 -7.75
CA GLY A 22 13.04 -13.40 -8.34
C GLY A 22 11.76 -13.40 -9.20
N LYS A 23 10.79 -14.26 -8.85
CA LYS A 23 9.60 -14.46 -9.70
C LYS A 23 8.63 -13.27 -9.70
N ARG A 24 8.46 -12.53 -8.59
CA ARG A 24 7.44 -11.48 -8.45
C ARG A 24 7.98 -10.26 -7.69
N LEU A 25 7.66 -9.05 -8.18
CA LEU A 25 8.07 -7.81 -7.51
C LEU A 25 7.24 -7.52 -6.24
N TRP A 26 5.96 -7.87 -6.26
CA TRP A 26 5.04 -7.58 -5.15
C TRP A 26 4.54 -8.88 -4.51
N PRO A 27 4.28 -8.86 -3.18
CA PRO A 27 3.64 -9.99 -2.51
C PRO A 27 2.20 -10.19 -3.01
N PRO A 28 1.70 -11.43 -2.97
CA PRO A 28 0.33 -11.76 -3.37
C PRO A 28 -0.70 -11.09 -2.43
N SER A 29 -0.36 -10.92 -1.16
CA SER A 29 -1.19 -10.25 -0.16
C SER A 29 -1.02 -8.73 -0.21
N CYS A 30 -2.08 -8.02 0.18
CA CYS A 30 -2.01 -6.61 0.59
C CYS A 30 -2.79 -6.46 1.88
N TYR A 31 -2.28 -5.61 2.76
CA TYR A 31 -3.11 -5.09 3.83
C TYR A 31 -4.09 -4.08 3.25
N HIS A 32 -5.36 -4.23 3.58
CA HIS A 32 -6.42 -3.29 3.22
C HIS A 32 -7.30 -3.09 4.45
N GLY A 33 -6.87 -2.21 5.34
CA GLY A 33 -7.70 -1.71 6.43
C GLY A 33 -8.60 -0.60 5.93
N SER A 34 -9.91 -0.73 6.13
CA SER A 34 -10.81 0.41 5.98
C SER A 34 -10.48 1.45 7.05
N VAL A 35 -10.44 2.72 6.68
CA VAL A 35 -10.19 3.83 7.62
C VAL A 35 -11.46 4.25 8.39
N GLY A 36 -12.56 3.48 8.27
CA GLY A 36 -13.87 3.84 8.81
C GLY A 36 -14.63 4.80 7.90
N ASN A 37 -15.87 5.13 8.27
CA ASN A 37 -16.58 6.23 7.59
C ASN A 37 -15.92 7.56 8.01
N GLY A 38 -15.91 8.56 7.12
CA GLY A 38 -15.15 9.80 7.33
C GLY A 38 -15.37 10.49 8.69
N TRP A 39 -16.57 10.32 9.28
CA TRP A 39 -16.89 10.83 10.61
C TRP A 39 -16.17 10.12 11.75
N ASP A 40 -15.90 8.82 11.65
CA ASP A 40 -15.17 8.06 12.67
C ASP A 40 -13.72 8.54 12.80
N VAL A 41 -13.10 8.93 11.68
CA VAL A 41 -11.74 9.48 11.67
C VAL A 41 -11.70 10.84 12.37
N VAL A 42 -12.67 11.71 12.06
CA VAL A 42 -12.77 13.04 12.67
C VAL A 42 -12.99 12.92 14.18
N ILE A 43 -13.92 12.07 14.62
CA ILE A 43 -14.20 11.84 16.05
C ILE A 43 -12.95 11.31 16.78
N ASN A 44 -12.25 10.34 16.20
CA ASN A 44 -11.06 9.76 16.84
C ASN A 44 -9.90 10.76 16.96
N ILE A 45 -9.71 11.65 15.98
CA ILE A 45 -8.72 12.73 16.07
C ILE A 45 -9.15 13.76 17.11
N PHE A 46 -10.41 14.17 17.09
CA PHE A 46 -10.94 15.20 17.98
C PHE A 46 -10.87 14.77 19.46
N LEU A 47 -11.26 13.52 19.77
CA LEU A 47 -11.14 12.93 21.11
C LEU A 47 -9.69 12.80 21.59
N ARG A 48 -8.73 12.64 20.68
CA ARG A 48 -7.30 12.62 21.00
C ARG A 48 -6.74 13.99 21.36
N ILE A 49 -7.27 15.06 20.74
CA ILE A 49 -6.86 16.44 21.02
C ILE A 49 -7.40 16.91 22.37
N ILE A 50 -8.65 16.57 22.72
CA ILE A 50 -9.25 16.99 24.00
C ILE A 50 -8.63 16.27 25.21
N ARG A 51 -7.97 15.13 24.98
CA ARG A 51 -7.28 14.35 26.03
C ARG A 51 -5.78 14.67 26.17
N LEU A 52 -5.26 15.65 25.44
CA LEU A 52 -3.92 16.22 25.58
C LEU A 52 -4.02 17.64 26.15
#